data_AF-A0A0K6IMT0-F1
#
_entry.id   AF-A0A0K6IMT0-F1
#
_cell.length_a   1.000
_cell.length_b   1.000
_cell.length_c   1.000
_cell.angle_alpha   90.00
_cell.angle_beta   90.00
_cell.angle_gamma   90.00
#
_symmetry.space_group_name_H-M   'P 1'
#
loop_
_entity.id
_entity.type
_entity.pdbx_description
1 polymer ?
#
loop_
_entity_poly.entity_id
_entity_poly.type
_entity_poly.pdbx_seq_one_letter_code
_entity_poly.pdbx_strand_id
1 'polypeptide(L)' 'MTATMQKKSMSLDSAPDHIKLAVDLIALLEENNIPNDTAIAALKIVLNDYQQKKANSADTSATQSPSALD' A
#
# COMPACT_ATOMS: atom_id res chain seq x y z
N MET A 1 24.18 18.62 -32.63
CA MET A 1 24.09 17.16 -32.38
C MET A 1 24.76 16.95 -31.02
N THR A 2 24.11 16.68 -29.90
CA THR A 2 22.98 15.80 -29.60
C THR A 2 22.24 16.35 -28.38
N ALA A 3 20.96 16.69 -28.56
CA ALA A 3 20.07 17.00 -27.45
C ALA A 3 19.44 15.70 -26.96
N THR A 4 19.30 15.59 -25.63
CA THR A 4 18.44 14.63 -24.90
C THR A 4 19.04 13.27 -24.59
N MET A 5 19.85 13.18 -23.52
CA MET A 5 20.05 11.92 -22.77
C MET A 5 19.64 12.03 -21.28
N GLN A 6 18.96 13.10 -20.89
CA GLN A 6 18.52 13.31 -19.51
C GLN A 6 16.99 13.13 -19.39
N LYS A 7 16.47 11.92 -19.54
CA LYS A 7 15.04 11.66 -19.21
C LYS A 7 14.76 10.24 -18.71
N LYS A 8 15.43 9.79 -17.64
CA LYS A 8 15.05 8.53 -17.00
C LYS A 8 15.41 8.39 -15.51
N SER A 9 15.42 9.47 -14.73
CA SER A 9 15.61 9.34 -13.27
C SER A 9 14.82 10.32 -12.39
N MET A 10 14.32 11.44 -12.93
CA MET A 10 13.54 12.44 -12.17
C MET A 10 12.04 12.12 -12.05
N SER A 11 11.59 10.89 -12.33
CA SER A 11 10.15 10.61 -12.49
C SER A 11 9.50 9.77 -11.39
N LEU A 12 10.30 9.06 -10.58
CA LEU A 12 9.78 8.32 -9.41
C LEU A 12 9.93 9.11 -8.12
N ASP A 13 10.99 9.93 -7.98
CA ASP A 13 11.25 10.71 -6.77
C ASP A 13 10.15 11.76 -6.49
N SER A 14 9.55 12.32 -7.53
CA SER A 14 8.41 13.24 -7.44
C SER A 14 7.03 12.56 -7.47
N ALA A 15 6.97 11.23 -7.53
CA ALA A 15 5.70 10.51 -7.58
C ALA A 15 5.02 10.49 -6.19
N PRO A 16 3.69 10.43 -6.12
CA PRO A 16 2.98 10.20 -4.86
C PRO A 16 3.46 8.93 -4.16
N ASP A 17 3.44 8.92 -2.83
CA ASP A 17 3.98 7.80 -2.02
C ASP A 17 3.35 6.45 -2.38
N HIS A 18 2.05 6.42 -2.68
CA HIS A 18 1.36 5.19 -3.08
C HIS A 18 1.86 4.63 -4.43
N ILE A 19 2.31 5.49 -5.34
CA ILE A 19 2.90 5.07 -6.62
C ILE A 19 4.29 4.50 -6.40
N LYS A 20 5.12 5.16 -5.57
CA LYS A 20 6.45 4.65 -5.20
C LYS A 20 6.34 3.28 -4.54
N LEU A 21 5.45 3.14 -3.55
CA LEU A 21 5.21 1.87 -2.88
C LEU A 21 4.71 0.77 -3.83
N ALA A 22 3.84 1.11 -4.78
CA ALA A 22 3.39 0.13 -5.77
C ALA A 22 4.54 -0.38 -6.64
N VAL A 23 5.47 0.49 -7.04
CA VAL A 23 6.66 0.12 -7.81
C VAL A 23 7.58 -0.79 -6.99
N ASP A 24 7.83 -0.46 -5.72
CA ASP A 24 8.66 -1.27 -4.83
C ASP A 24 8.05 -2.67 -4.60
N LEU A 25 6.72 -2.75 -4.42
CA LEU A 25 6.02 -4.01 -4.29
C LEU A 25 6.10 -4.87 -5.55
N ILE A 26 5.99 -4.26 -6.74
CA ILE A 26 6.13 -4.99 -8.00
C ILE A 26 7.56 -5.54 -8.14
N ALA A 27 8.58 -4.70 -7.90
CA ALA A 27 9.97 -5.13 -7.96
C ALA A 27 10.24 -6.32 -7.02
N LEU A 28 9.77 -6.24 -5.77
CA LEU A 28 9.90 -7.34 -4.80
C LEU A 28 9.25 -8.64 -5.29
N LEU A 29 8.05 -8.56 -5.88
CA LEU A 29 7.34 -9.74 -6.38
C LEU A 29 8.02 -10.36 -7.59
N GLU A 30 8.55 -9.54 -8.49
CA GLU A 30 9.32 -9.98 -9.66
C GLU A 30 10.65 -10.62 -9.27
N GLU A 31 11.40 -10.03 -8.35
CA GLU A 31 12.66 -10.57 -7.82
C GLU A 31 12.48 -11.96 -7.20
N ASN A 32 11.33 -12.21 -6.60
CA ASN A 32 10.96 -13.51 -6.02
C ASN A 32 10.26 -14.45 -7.03
N ASN A 33 10.19 -14.08 -8.30
CA ASN A 33 9.55 -14.86 -9.38
C ASN A 33 8.10 -15.27 -9.04
N ILE A 34 7.36 -14.40 -8.35
CA ILE A 34 5.98 -14.68 -7.97
C ILE A 34 5.08 -14.60 -9.22
N PRO A 35 4.29 -15.65 -9.54
CA PRO A 35 3.36 -15.59 -10.65
C PRO A 35 2.32 -14.48 -10.48
N ASN A 36 1.93 -13.84 -11.58
CA ASN A 36 0.97 -12.73 -11.58
C ASN A 36 -0.34 -13.07 -10.86
N ASP A 37 -0.90 -14.25 -11.11
CA ASP A 37 -2.16 -14.67 -10.48
C ASP A 37 -2.03 -14.80 -8.96
N THR A 38 -0.89 -15.32 -8.49
CA THR A 38 -0.56 -15.42 -7.07
C THR A 38 -0.38 -14.04 -6.44
N ALA A 39 0.36 -13.15 -7.11
CA ALA A 39 0.57 -11.76 -6.68
C ALA A 39 -0.77 -11.00 -6.56
N ILE A 40 -1.64 -11.12 -7.56
CA ILE A 40 -2.97 -10.49 -7.58
C ILE A 40 -3.82 -11.01 -6.42
N ALA A 41 -3.84 -12.32 -6.17
CA ALA A 41 -4.58 -12.90 -5.05
C ALA A 41 -4.07 -12.38 -3.70
N ALA A 42 -2.75 -12.33 -3.51
CA ALA A 42 -2.14 -11.80 -2.29
C ALA A 42 -2.44 -10.31 -2.08
N LEU A 43 -2.31 -9.48 -3.12
CA LEU A 43 -2.59 -8.05 -3.05
C LEU A 43 -4.06 -7.75 -2.72
N LYS A 44 -5.01 -8.58 -3.18
CA LYS A 44 -6.42 -8.48 -2.78
C LYS A 44 -6.62 -8.72 -1.28
N ILE A 45 -5.92 -9.70 -0.71
CA ILE A 45 -5.96 -9.99 0.73
C ILE A 45 -5.43 -8.79 1.52
N VAL A 46 -4.26 -8.28 1.13
CA VAL A 46 -3.64 -7.11 1.76
C VAL A 46 -4.56 -5.89 1.69
N LEU A 47 -5.13 -5.60 0.51
CA LEU A 47 -6.08 -4.49 0.34
C LEU A 47 -7.28 -4.62 1.28
N ASN A 48 -7.86 -5.82 1.37
CA ASN A 48 -9.01 -6.09 2.25
C ASN A 48 -8.66 -5.92 3.73
N ASP A 49 -7.46 -6.33 4.16
CA ASP A 49 -6.97 -6.12 5.53
C ASP A 49 -6.86 -4.63 5.88
N TYR A 50 -6.27 -3.81 5.01
CA TYR A 50 -6.20 -2.35 5.22
C TYR A 50 -7.59 -1.68 5.21
N GLN A 51 -8.52 -2.15 4.38
CA GLN A 51 -9.90 -1.66 4.37
C GLN A 51 -10.61 -1.97 5.69
N GLN A 52 -10.46 -3.18 6.23
CA GLN A 52 -10.99 -3.55 7.54
C GLN A 52 -10.36 -2.71 8.66
N LYS A 53 -9.03 -2.56 8.68
CA LYS A 53 -8.35 -1.70 9.66
C LYS A 53 -8.87 -0.27 9.62
N LYS A 54 -9.07 0.29 8.42
CA LYS A 54 -9.64 1.64 8.24
C LYS A 54 -11.06 1.73 8.80
N ALA A 55 -11.90 0.72 8.61
CA ALA A 55 -13.25 0.68 9.14
C ALA A 55 -13.25 0.54 10.68
N ASN A 56 -12.47 -0.39 11.24
CA ASN A 56 -12.37 -0.63 12.68
C ASN A 56 -11.72 0.54 13.45
N SER A 57 -10.89 1.35 12.79
CA SER A 57 -10.30 2.55 13.39
C SER A 57 -11.34 3.67 13.62
N ALA A 58 -12.51 3.60 12.97
CA ALA A 58 -13.60 4.55 13.18
C ALA A 58 -14.49 4.19 14.39
N ASP A 59 -14.50 2.93 14.82
CA ASP A 59 -15.44 2.40 15.84
C ASP A 59 -14.89 2.42 17.28
N THR A 60 -13.60 2.71 17.49
CA THR A 60 -12.97 2.59 18.83
C THR A 60 -13.17 3.82 19.74
N SER A 61 -14.01 4.80 19.36
CA SER A 61 -14.19 6.04 20.14
C SER A 61 -15.43 6.11 21.03
N ALA A 62 -16.27 5.08 21.10
CA ALA A 62 -17.57 5.20 21.78
C ALA A 62 -18.04 3.98 22.61
N THR A 63 -17.21 3.28 23.38
CA THR A 63 -17.74 2.39 24.45
C THR A 63 -16.76 2.05 25.58
N GLN A 64 -16.27 3.03 26.34
CA GLN A 64 -15.83 2.76 27.73
C GLN A 64 -16.17 3.95 28.64
N SER A 65 -17.43 4.02 29.07
CA SER A 65 -17.79 4.69 30.32
C SER A 65 -17.94 3.61 31.40
N PRO A 66 -17.33 3.78 32.58
CA PRO A 66 -17.36 2.79 33.64
C PRO A 66 -18.72 2.86 34.33
N SER A 67 -19.56 1.84 34.13
CA SER A 67 -20.67 1.62 35.06
C SER A 67 -20.09 1.08 36.36
N ALA A 68 -19.79 2.02 37.27
CA ALA A 68 -19.88 1.75 38.69
C ALA A 68 -21.28 1.20 38.98
N LEU A 69 -21.34 0.02 39.61
CA LEU A 69 -22.56 -0.48 40.21
C LEU A 69 -22.28 -0.64 41.71
N ASP A 70 -22.73 0.39 42.43
CA ASP A 70 -23.33 0.28 43.77
C ASP A 70 -24.39 -0.83 43.80
#